data_AF-A0A9D9CJJ3-F1
#
_entry.id   AF-A0A9D9CJJ3-F1
#
_cell.length_a   1.000
_cell.length_b   1.000
_cell.length_c   1.000
_cell.angle_alpha   90.00
_cell.angle_beta   90.00
_cell.angle_gamma   90.00
#
_symmetry.space_group_name_H-M   'P 1'
#
loop_
_entity.id
_entity.type
_entity.pdbx_description
1 polymer ?
#
loop_
_entity_poly.entity_id
_entity_poly.type
_entity_poly.pdbx_seq_one_letter_code
_entity_poly.pdbx_strand_id
1 'polypeptide(L)'
;MKHEEYMREAIRLSIENIKQGGGPFGAVIVKDGQIIATGTNRVTATCDPTAHAEVSAIRQAAKTLNSFDLSGCDIYTSCEPCPMCLGAIYWAHIDRMFYGNTKTDAKNIGFDDSFIYDEIDLRLEDRKLKAKQLLPEEAIKAFQAWENDTEKTPY
;
A
#
# COMPACT_ATOMS: atom_id res chain seq x y z
N MET A 1 -7.78 19.90 -13.44
CA MET A 1 -7.73 19.23 -14.76
C MET A 1 -6.84 17.99 -14.73
N LYS A 2 -5.51 18.06 -14.46
CA LYS A 2 -4.64 16.86 -14.48
C LYS A 2 -4.93 15.79 -13.41
N HIS A 3 -5.26 16.17 -12.16
CA HIS A 3 -5.58 15.20 -11.10
C HIS A 3 -6.75 14.28 -11.44
N GLU A 4 -7.80 14.81 -12.07
CA GLU A 4 -8.95 14.01 -12.50
C GLU A 4 -8.58 13.02 -13.61
N GLU A 5 -7.63 13.37 -14.49
CA GLU A 5 -7.15 12.45 -15.54
C GLU A 5 -6.41 11.26 -14.92
N TYR A 6 -5.53 11.51 -13.93
CA TYR A 6 -4.84 10.44 -13.20
C TYR A 6 -5.82 9.56 -12.41
N MET A 7 -6.83 10.18 -11.78
CA MET A 7 -7.87 9.42 -11.08
C MET A 7 -8.73 8.60 -12.05
N ARG A 8 -9.09 9.16 -13.22
CA ARG A 8 -9.80 8.40 -14.27
C ARG A 8 -8.99 7.20 -14.74
N GLU A 9 -7.66 7.32 -14.81
CA GLU A 9 -6.80 6.20 -15.14
C GLU A 9 -6.81 5.11 -14.06
N ALA A 10 -6.70 5.47 -12.78
CA ALA A 10 -6.83 4.52 -11.68
C ALA A 10 -8.19 3.80 -11.70
N ILE A 11 -9.28 4.52 -11.99
CA ILE A 11 -10.63 3.97 -12.15
C ILE A 11 -10.70 3.03 -13.37
N ARG A 12 -10.13 3.43 -14.52
CA ARG A 12 -10.09 2.59 -15.73
C ARG A 12 -9.40 1.26 -15.45
N LEU A 13 -8.24 1.30 -14.80
CA LEU A 13 -7.48 0.12 -14.39
C LEU A 13 -8.28 -0.78 -13.44
N SER A 14 -8.95 -0.20 -12.44
CA SER A 14 -9.84 -0.93 -11.53
C SER A 14 -10.95 -1.69 -12.29
N ILE A 15 -11.64 -1.01 -13.21
CA ILE A 15 -12.73 -1.61 -14.00
C ILE A 15 -12.23 -2.71 -14.93
N GLU A 16 -11.07 -2.51 -15.57
CA GLU A 16 -10.48 -3.51 -16.44
C GLU A 16 -10.01 -4.76 -15.68
N ASN A 17 -9.49 -4.57 -14.46
CA ASN A 17 -9.01 -5.67 -13.64
C ASN A 17 -10.12 -6.65 -13.24
N ILE A 18 -11.35 -6.16 -13.04
CA ILE A 18 -12.53 -7.00 -12.79
C ILE A 18 -12.77 -7.96 -13.96
N LYS A 19 -12.64 -7.47 -15.20
CA LYS A 19 -12.82 -8.29 -16.42
C LYS A 19 -11.76 -9.39 -16.54
N GLN A 20 -10.63 -9.24 -15.84
CA GLN A 20 -9.53 -10.21 -15.80
C GLN A 20 -9.60 -11.12 -14.56
N GLY A 21 -10.67 -11.03 -13.75
CA GLY A 21 -10.88 -11.87 -12.56
C GLY A 21 -10.18 -11.36 -11.29
N GLY A 22 -9.63 -10.14 -11.29
CA GLY A 22 -9.05 -9.49 -10.12
C GLY A 22 -10.05 -8.62 -9.35
N GLY A 23 -9.62 -8.09 -8.20
CA GLY A 23 -10.43 -7.16 -7.39
C GLY A 23 -10.63 -5.78 -8.05
N PRO A 24 -11.67 -5.01 -7.67
CA PRO A 24 -12.02 -3.72 -8.26
C PRO A 24 -11.11 -2.57 -7.77
N PHE A 25 -9.79 -2.75 -7.83
CA PHE A 25 -8.83 -1.76 -7.33
C PHE A 25 -7.72 -1.49 -8.34
N GLY A 26 -7.44 -0.21 -8.55
CA GLY A 26 -6.39 0.30 -9.43
C GLY A 26 -5.69 1.50 -8.80
N ALA A 27 -4.41 1.67 -9.09
CA ALA A 27 -3.61 2.78 -8.59
C ALA A 27 -2.62 3.26 -9.65
N VAL A 28 -2.30 4.56 -9.64
CA VAL A 28 -1.25 5.16 -10.46
C VAL A 28 -0.35 6.04 -9.60
N ILE A 29 0.94 6.05 -9.91
CA ILE A 29 1.93 6.93 -9.28
C ILE A 29 2.45 7.92 -10.33
N VAL A 30 2.44 9.20 -9.96
CA VAL A 30 2.80 10.32 -10.82
C VAL A 30 4.01 11.04 -10.24
N LYS A 31 4.99 11.36 -11.08
CA LYS A 31 6.12 12.23 -10.76
C LYS A 31 6.28 13.26 -11.86
N ASP A 32 6.44 14.53 -11.50
CA ASP A 32 6.59 15.65 -12.46
C ASP A 32 5.48 15.70 -13.54
N GLY A 33 4.26 15.33 -13.16
CA GLY A 33 3.10 15.30 -14.05
C GLY A 33 3.07 14.13 -15.05
N GLN A 34 3.92 13.13 -14.88
CA GLN A 34 3.94 11.90 -15.69
C GLN A 34 3.62 10.68 -14.84
N ILE A 35 2.79 9.77 -15.36
CA ILE A 35 2.56 8.47 -14.73
C ILE A 35 3.84 7.63 -14.90
N ILE A 36 4.48 7.29 -13.79
CA ILE A 36 5.71 6.48 -13.79
C ILE A 36 5.46 5.02 -13.43
N ALA A 37 4.30 4.72 -12.86
CA ALA A 37 3.88 3.36 -12.52
C ALA A 37 2.36 3.26 -12.40
N THR A 38 1.86 2.05 -12.64
CA THR A 38 0.47 1.67 -12.43
C THR A 38 0.41 0.35 -11.68
N GLY A 39 -0.71 0.07 -11.04
CA GLY A 39 -0.95 -1.18 -10.33
C GLY A 39 -2.43 -1.53 -10.30
N THR A 40 -2.73 -2.82 -10.28
CA THR A 40 -4.07 -3.36 -10.04
C THR A 40 -4.01 -4.44 -8.97
N ASN A 41 -5.14 -4.76 -8.35
CA ASN A 41 -5.18 -5.85 -7.38
C ASN A 41 -4.99 -7.20 -8.09
N ARG A 42 -3.93 -7.93 -7.72
CA ARG A 42 -3.58 -9.23 -8.30
C ARG A 42 -3.56 -10.36 -7.26
N VAL A 43 -4.20 -10.16 -6.11
CA VAL A 43 -4.14 -11.10 -4.97
C VAL A 43 -4.39 -12.55 -5.36
N THR A 44 -5.50 -12.81 -6.05
CA THR A 44 -5.88 -14.16 -6.51
C THR A 44 -5.08 -14.62 -7.72
N ALA A 45 -4.73 -13.70 -8.62
CA ALA A 45 -4.02 -14.00 -9.85
C ALA A 45 -2.55 -14.40 -9.63
N THR A 46 -1.91 -13.89 -8.57
CA THR A 46 -0.50 -14.16 -8.25
C THR A 46 -0.31 -14.91 -6.94
N CYS A 47 -1.38 -15.31 -6.27
CA CYS A 47 -1.34 -15.93 -4.93
C CYS A 47 -0.51 -15.10 -3.93
N ASP A 48 -0.61 -13.77 -4.01
CA ASP A 48 0.11 -12.84 -3.14
C ASP A 48 -0.91 -11.96 -2.40
N PRO A 49 -1.19 -12.20 -1.11
CA PRO A 49 -2.15 -11.40 -0.34
C PRO A 49 -1.74 -9.92 -0.20
N THR A 50 -0.47 -9.59 -0.49
CA THR A 50 0.03 -8.21 -0.47
C THR A 50 -0.08 -7.50 -1.83
N ALA A 51 -0.47 -8.21 -2.90
CA ALA A 51 -0.57 -7.67 -4.25
C ALA A 51 -1.82 -6.78 -4.45
N HIS A 52 -2.01 -5.81 -3.57
CA HIS A 52 -2.97 -4.73 -3.71
C HIS A 52 -2.49 -3.74 -4.79
N ALA A 53 -3.42 -2.91 -5.29
CA ALA A 53 -3.12 -2.00 -6.40
C ALA A 53 -2.03 -0.99 -6.03
N GLU A 54 -2.13 -0.42 -4.83
CA GLU A 54 -1.21 0.57 -4.27
C GLU A 54 0.17 -0.03 -4.05
N VAL A 55 0.25 -1.20 -3.40
CA VAL A 55 1.52 -1.91 -3.18
C VAL A 55 2.18 -2.28 -4.51
N SER A 56 1.39 -2.74 -5.50
CA SER A 56 1.90 -3.09 -6.82
C SER A 56 2.44 -1.85 -7.56
N ALA A 57 1.73 -0.72 -7.49
CA ALA A 57 2.17 0.53 -8.09
C ALA A 57 3.46 1.06 -7.42
N ILE A 58 3.54 1.01 -6.07
CA ILE A 58 4.73 1.39 -5.30
C ILE A 58 5.94 0.55 -5.69
N ARG A 59 5.79 -0.79 -5.71
CA ARG A 59 6.86 -1.72 -6.12
C ARG A 59 7.35 -1.41 -7.54
N GLN A 60 6.43 -1.07 -8.46
CA GLN A 60 6.78 -0.73 -9.83
C GLN A 60 7.47 0.64 -9.91
N ALA A 61 7.00 1.66 -9.21
CA ALA A 61 7.62 2.99 -9.18
C ALA A 61 9.04 2.95 -8.60
N ALA A 62 9.24 2.21 -7.51
CA ALA A 62 10.56 2.01 -6.90
C ALA A 62 11.56 1.40 -7.89
N LYS A 63 11.14 0.41 -8.68
CA LYS A 63 11.95 -0.16 -9.76
C LYS A 63 12.21 0.84 -10.88
N THR A 64 11.19 1.58 -11.32
CA THR A 64 11.32 2.59 -12.37
C THR A 64 12.32 3.68 -11.99
N LEU A 65 12.30 4.14 -10.74
CA LEU A 65 13.20 5.18 -10.24
C LEU A 65 14.53 4.63 -9.71
N ASN A 66 14.67 3.30 -9.60
CA ASN A 66 15.77 2.62 -8.92
C ASN A 66 16.03 3.20 -7.51
N SER A 67 14.96 3.41 -6.75
CA SER A 67 14.95 4.04 -5.43
C SER A 67 13.88 3.41 -4.54
N PHE A 68 14.14 3.27 -3.24
CA PHE A 68 13.11 2.91 -2.26
C PHE A 68 12.33 4.13 -1.74
N ASP A 69 12.89 5.33 -1.92
CA ASP A 69 12.26 6.61 -1.59
C ASP A 69 11.54 7.18 -2.83
N LEU A 70 10.22 7.37 -2.71
CA LEU A 70 9.34 7.93 -3.73
C LEU A 70 8.91 9.37 -3.41
N SER A 71 9.67 10.10 -2.59
CA SER A 71 9.47 11.54 -2.35
C SER A 71 9.35 12.32 -3.66
N GLY A 72 8.45 13.31 -3.67
CA GLY A 72 8.07 14.07 -4.87
C GLY A 72 7.10 13.34 -5.80
N CYS A 73 6.64 12.14 -5.45
CA CYS A 73 5.58 11.44 -6.18
C CYS A 73 4.20 11.68 -5.51
N ASP A 74 3.15 11.60 -6.33
CA ASP A 74 1.77 11.50 -5.89
C ASP A 74 1.22 10.12 -6.22
N ILE A 75 0.36 9.56 -5.36
CA ILE A 75 -0.42 8.36 -5.66
C ILE A 75 -1.91 8.69 -5.82
N TYR A 76 -2.53 8.08 -6.82
CA TYR A 76 -3.97 8.13 -7.06
C TYR A 76 -4.49 6.69 -7.00
N THR A 77 -5.37 6.41 -6.06
CA THR A 77 -5.96 5.08 -5.86
C THR A 77 -7.46 5.11 -6.09
N SER A 78 -8.01 4.07 -6.73
CA SER A 78 -9.45 4.00 -7.00
C SER A 78 -10.29 3.86 -5.74
N CYS A 79 -9.68 3.51 -4.60
CA CYS A 79 -10.31 3.41 -3.29
C CYS A 79 -9.35 3.89 -2.20
N GLU A 80 -9.88 4.47 -1.13
CA GLU A 80 -9.15 4.77 0.11
C GLU A 80 -8.35 3.54 0.56
N PRO A 81 -7.04 3.68 0.89
CA PRO A 81 -6.19 2.54 1.15
C PRO A 81 -6.55 1.80 2.44
N CYS A 82 -6.45 0.48 2.40
CA CYS A 82 -6.47 -0.34 3.61
C CYS A 82 -5.20 -0.09 4.46
N PRO A 83 -5.15 -0.53 5.73
CA PRO A 83 -4.02 -0.24 6.61
C PRO A 83 -2.65 -0.69 6.07
N MET A 84 -2.61 -1.83 5.37
CA MET A 84 -1.38 -2.30 4.71
C MET A 84 -0.90 -1.31 3.65
N CYS A 85 -1.79 -0.89 2.75
CA CYS A 85 -1.46 0.04 1.66
C CYS A 85 -1.11 1.42 2.22
N LEU A 86 -1.82 1.89 3.25
CA LEU A 86 -1.51 3.15 3.93
C LEU A 86 -0.10 3.10 4.52
N GLY A 87 0.25 2.02 5.22
CA GLY A 87 1.61 1.81 5.73
C GLY A 87 2.66 1.81 4.60
N ALA A 88 2.39 1.12 3.50
CA ALA A 88 3.29 1.09 2.34
C ALA A 88 3.51 2.49 1.72
N ILE A 89 2.46 3.33 1.66
CA ILE A 89 2.56 4.72 1.18
C ILE A 89 3.47 5.54 2.09
N TYR A 90 3.35 5.41 3.42
CA TYR A 90 4.22 6.08 4.37
C TYR A 90 5.68 5.61 4.26
N TRP A 91 5.93 4.31 4.19
CA TRP A 91 7.28 3.74 4.02
C TRP A 91 7.93 4.12 2.69
N ALA A 92 7.14 4.41 1.67
CA ALA A 92 7.63 4.87 0.38
C ALA A 92 7.83 6.40 0.31
N HIS A 93 7.53 7.15 1.38
CA HIS A 93 7.63 8.61 1.44
C HIS A 93 6.89 9.36 0.32
N ILE A 94 5.75 8.85 -0.13
CA ILE A 94 4.92 9.53 -1.15
C ILE A 94 4.30 10.80 -0.54
N ASP A 95 4.44 11.94 -1.24
CA ASP A 95 4.07 13.25 -0.71
C ASP A 95 2.56 13.42 -0.52
N ARG A 96 1.76 12.94 -1.48
CA ARG A 96 0.31 13.14 -1.51
C ARG A 96 -0.42 11.92 -2.03
N MET A 97 -1.59 11.68 -1.44
CA MET A 97 -2.51 10.63 -1.84
C MET A 97 -3.87 11.22 -2.21
N PHE A 98 -4.41 10.75 -3.33
CA PHE A 98 -5.76 11.04 -3.81
C PHE A 98 -6.52 9.73 -3.95
N TYR A 99 -7.79 9.70 -3.55
CA TYR A 99 -8.61 8.48 -3.61
C TYR A 99 -10.00 8.72 -4.23
N GLY A 100 -10.54 7.69 -4.85
CA GLY A 100 -11.89 7.66 -5.44
C GLY A 100 -12.96 7.21 -4.44
N ASN A 101 -13.19 5.90 -4.40
CA ASN A 101 -14.10 5.26 -3.44
C ASN A 101 -13.57 5.36 -2.00
N THR A 102 -14.46 5.24 -1.02
CA THR A 102 -14.12 5.24 0.42
C THR A 102 -14.02 3.82 0.97
N LYS A 103 -13.44 3.66 2.17
CA LYS A 103 -13.46 2.37 2.90
C LYS A 103 -14.88 1.84 3.14
N THR A 104 -15.86 2.73 3.25
CA THR A 104 -17.28 2.35 3.40
C THR A 104 -17.82 1.74 2.12
N ASP A 105 -17.44 2.27 0.95
CA ASP A 105 -17.85 1.73 -0.35
C ASP A 105 -17.28 0.32 -0.55
N ALA A 106 -16.00 0.12 -0.19
CA ALA A 106 -15.35 -1.20 -0.21
C ALA A 106 -16.08 -2.19 0.72
N LYS A 107 -16.40 -1.76 1.95
CA LYS A 107 -17.15 -2.56 2.91
C LYS A 107 -18.52 -2.99 2.38
N ASN A 108 -19.25 -2.09 1.73
CA ASN A 108 -20.59 -2.35 1.21
C ASN A 108 -20.63 -3.45 0.14
N ILE A 109 -19.50 -3.75 -0.50
CA ILE A 109 -19.36 -4.83 -1.49
C ILE A 109 -18.58 -6.04 -0.96
N GLY A 110 -18.32 -6.11 0.35
CA GLY A 110 -17.72 -7.27 1.01
C GLY A 110 -16.20 -7.25 1.17
N PHE A 111 -15.53 -6.14 0.86
CA PHE A 111 -14.13 -5.95 1.23
C PHE A 111 -14.05 -5.34 2.62
N ASP A 112 -13.65 -6.13 3.62
CA ASP A 112 -13.59 -5.66 5.00
C ASP A 112 -12.26 -4.97 5.32
N ASP A 113 -11.97 -3.89 4.59
CA ASP A 113 -10.82 -3.03 4.89
C ASP A 113 -10.98 -2.38 6.27
N SER A 114 -12.24 -2.15 6.70
CA SER A 114 -12.56 -1.62 8.03
C SER A 114 -12.13 -2.52 9.17
N PHE A 115 -12.24 -3.85 9.03
CA PHE A 115 -11.87 -4.80 10.07
C PHE A 115 -10.41 -4.65 10.52
N ILE A 116 -9.49 -4.41 9.59
CA ILE A 116 -8.06 -4.26 9.94
C ILE A 116 -7.83 -2.93 10.67
N TYR A 117 -8.55 -1.87 10.30
CA TYR A 117 -8.51 -0.61 11.07
C TYR A 117 -9.02 -0.83 12.50
N ASP A 118 -10.15 -1.52 12.65
CA ASP A 118 -10.72 -1.82 13.96
C ASP A 118 -9.76 -2.66 14.83
N GLU A 119 -9.07 -3.65 14.24
CA GLU A 119 -8.07 -4.47 14.94
C GLU A 119 -6.84 -3.66 15.39
N ILE A 120 -6.46 -2.61 14.67
CA ILE A 120 -5.31 -1.76 15.04
C ILE A 120 -5.60 -1.01 16.34
N ASP A 121 -6.83 -0.51 16.51
CA ASP A 121 -7.26 0.24 17.69
C ASP A 121 -7.41 -0.63 18.96
N LEU A 122 -7.45 -1.95 18.82
CA LEU A 122 -7.52 -2.89 19.94
C LEU A 122 -6.16 -3.07 20.62
N ARG A 123 -6.20 -3.37 21.93
CA ARG A 123 -5.03 -3.88 22.67
C ARG A 123 -4.60 -5.23 22.09
N LEU A 124 -3.31 -5.56 22.15
CA LEU A 124 -2.76 -6.79 21.57
C LEU A 124 -3.46 -8.07 22.03
N GLU A 125 -3.88 -8.13 23.29
CA GLU A 125 -4.61 -9.28 23.86
C GLU A 125 -6.04 -9.43 23.34
N ASP A 126 -6.66 -8.30 22.95
CA ASP A 126 -8.05 -8.22 22.49
C ASP A 126 -8.18 -8.47 20.97
N ARG A 127 -7.09 -8.33 20.21
CA ARG A 127 -7.07 -8.62 18.76
C ARG A 127 -7.51 -10.04 18.44
N LYS A 128 -8.16 -10.21 17.29
CA LYS A 128 -8.47 -11.53 16.73
C LYS A 128 -7.20 -12.31 16.39
N LEU A 129 -6.18 -11.63 15.86
CA LEU A 129 -4.84 -12.21 15.69
C LEU A 129 -4.14 -12.34 17.05
N LYS A 130 -4.02 -13.58 17.54
CA LYS A 130 -3.37 -13.85 18.82
C LYS A 130 -1.85 -13.76 18.68
N ALA A 131 -1.29 -12.73 19.29
CA ALA A 131 0.15 -12.49 19.35
C ALA A 131 0.72 -12.80 20.74
N LYS A 132 1.95 -13.31 20.77
CA LYS A 132 2.72 -13.53 22.00
C LYS A 132 4.17 -13.12 21.76
N GLN A 133 4.72 -12.29 22.63
CA GLN A 133 6.15 -11.93 22.58
C GLN A 133 7.01 -13.14 23.00
N LEU A 134 8.07 -13.42 22.26
CA LEU A 134 9.02 -14.50 22.52
C LEU A 134 10.45 -14.00 22.34
N LEU A 135 11.35 -14.44 23.22
CA LEU A 135 12.80 -14.18 23.19
C LEU A 135 13.20 -12.69 23.02
N PRO A 136 12.60 -11.73 23.76
CA PRO A 136 12.92 -10.31 23.58
C PRO A 136 14.40 -9.98 23.87
N GLU A 137 15.00 -10.67 24.85
CA GLU A 137 16.41 -10.53 25.24
C GLU A 137 17.40 -10.92 24.13
N GLU A 138 16.96 -11.77 23.18
CA GLU A 138 17.75 -12.17 22.02
C GLU A 138 17.45 -11.29 20.81
N ALA A 139 16.18 -10.99 20.56
CA ALA A 139 15.75 -10.19 19.41
C ALA A 139 16.34 -8.77 19.43
N ILE A 140 16.51 -8.17 20.61
CA ILE A 140 17.06 -6.82 20.77
C ILE A 140 18.48 -6.67 20.19
N LYS A 141 19.24 -7.77 20.11
CA LYS A 141 20.62 -7.77 19.59
C LYS A 141 20.69 -7.34 18.12
N ALA A 142 19.65 -7.64 17.33
CA ALA A 142 19.59 -7.19 15.94
C ALA A 142 19.48 -5.65 15.84
N PHE A 143 18.70 -5.02 16.73
CA PHE A 143 18.57 -3.56 16.77
C PHE A 143 19.86 -2.89 17.24
N GLN A 144 20.53 -3.47 18.24
CA GLN A 144 21.85 -3.00 18.69
C GLN A 144 22.91 -3.14 17.60
N ALA A 145 22.88 -4.22 16.81
CA ALA A 145 23.77 -4.38 15.66
C ALA A 145 23.53 -3.29 14.60
N TRP A 146 22.26 -3.03 14.26
CA TRP A 146 21.90 -1.93 13.35
C TRP A 146 22.34 -0.57 13.88
N GLU A 147 22.11 -0.27 15.15
CA GLU A 147 22.51 0.99 15.78
C GLU A 147 24.02 1.26 15.65
N ASN A 148 24.84 0.23 15.83
CA ASN A 148 26.30 0.32 15.78
C ASN A 148 26.90 0.23 14.36
N ASP A 149 26.13 -0.17 13.35
CA ASP A 149 26.60 -0.25 11.97
C ASP A 149 26.80 1.16 11.38
N THR A 150 28.02 1.53 11.00
CA THR A 150 28.31 2.84 10.40
C THR A 150 27.97 2.90 8.92
N GLU A 151 27.79 1.75 8.26
CA GLU A 151 27.49 1.63 6.83
C GLU A 151 26.00 1.40 6.55
N LYS A 152 25.14 1.41 7.59
CA LYS A 152 23.70 1.25 7.44
C LYS A 152 23.10 2.32 6.53
N THR A 153 22.10 1.94 5.75
CA THR A 153 21.25 2.89 5.03
C THR A 153 19.95 3.07 5.82
N PRO A 154 19.68 4.25 6.42
CA PRO A 154 18.38 4.53 7.03
C PRO A 154 17.28 4.54 5.97
N TYR A 155 16.12 4.00 6.32
CA TYR A 155 14.90 4.00 5.52
C TYR A 155 13.69 3.90 6.46
#